data_AF-A4CE95-F1
#
_entry.id   AF-A4CE95-F1
#
_cell.length_a   1.000
_cell.length_b   1.000
_cell.length_c   1.000
_cell.angle_alpha   90.00
_cell.angle_beta   90.00
_cell.angle_gamma   90.00
#
_symmetry.space_group_name_H-M   'P 1'
#
loop_
_entity.id
_entity.type
_entity.pdbx_description
1 polymer ?
#
loop_
_entity_poly.entity_id
_entity_poly.type
_entity_poly.pdbx_seq_one_letter_code
_entity_poly.pdbx_strand_id
1 'polypeptide(L)'
;MIRAAQVVMFMCVMMLCSAAAVAADIYKWVDAKGVVHYSDRPHNQTAQKVTLKKGNVSDPVSITVFDEASESAGDSTDEGSNLAQEVSKAPQFDPKKQCAAIKAEVNKVSQSADAKLLELLRNKIKELGC
;
A
#
# COMPACT_ATOMS: atom_id res chain seq x y z
N MET A 1 -8.96 -33.36 -46.30
CA MET A 1 -8.16 -33.49 -45.06
C MET A 1 -7.11 -32.38 -44.91
N ILE A 2 -6.32 -32.05 -45.93
CA ILE A 2 -5.27 -31.01 -45.89
C ILE A 2 -5.81 -29.62 -45.48
N ARG A 3 -6.97 -29.19 -46.03
CA ARG A 3 -7.57 -27.89 -45.68
C ARG A 3 -8.06 -27.81 -44.22
N ALA A 4 -8.56 -28.91 -43.66
CA ALA A 4 -8.98 -28.95 -42.26
C ALA A 4 -7.77 -28.91 -41.32
N ALA A 5 -6.68 -29.59 -41.66
CA ALA A 5 -5.43 -29.54 -40.91
C ALA A 5 -4.80 -28.13 -40.92
N GLN A 6 -4.86 -27.42 -42.06
CA GLN A 6 -4.40 -26.03 -42.15
C GLN A 6 -5.23 -25.07 -41.29
N VAL A 7 -6.56 -25.24 -41.25
CA VAL A 7 -7.44 -24.40 -40.42
C VAL A 7 -7.22 -24.65 -38.92
N VAL A 8 -7.06 -25.92 -38.52
CA VAL A 8 -6.76 -26.29 -37.13
C VAL A 8 -5.39 -25.75 -36.70
N MET A 9 -4.38 -25.88 -37.55
CA MET A 9 -3.05 -25.33 -37.30
C MET A 9 -3.09 -23.80 -37.13
N PHE A 10 -3.84 -23.09 -37.97
CA PHE A 10 -3.97 -21.64 -37.91
C PHE A 10 -4.69 -21.18 -36.63
N MET A 11 -5.73 -21.89 -36.22
CA MET A 11 -6.44 -21.64 -34.95
C MET A 11 -5.54 -21.86 -33.73
N CYS A 12 -4.75 -22.93 -33.71
CA CYS A 12 -3.80 -23.19 -32.63
C CYS A 12 -2.75 -22.07 -32.51
N VAL A 13 -2.21 -21.58 -33.62
CA VAL A 13 -1.22 -20.50 -33.63
C VAL A 13 -1.82 -19.18 -33.09
N MET A 14 -3.06 -18.85 -33.48
CA MET A 14 -3.75 -17.65 -32.96
C MET A 14 -4.00 -17.72 -31.46
N MET A 15 -4.33 -18.90 -30.93
CA MET A 15 -4.54 -19.08 -29.49
C MET A 15 -3.25 -18.92 -28.68
N LEU A 16 -2.10 -19.33 -29.22
CA LEU A 16 -0.79 -19.14 -28.56
C LEU A 16 -0.35 -17.68 -28.51
N CYS A 17 -0.74 -16.84 -29.48
CA CYS A 17 -0.39 -15.42 -29.52
C CYS A 17 -1.14 -14.54 -28.49
N SER A 18 -2.13 -15.07 -27.78
CA SER A 18 -2.95 -14.27 -26.84
C SER A 18 -2.30 -14.06 -25.47
N ALA A 19 -1.18 -14.74 -25.19
CA ALA A 19 -0.45 -14.60 -23.93
C ALA A 19 0.52 -13.40 -23.96
N ALA A 20 0.01 -12.19 -24.19
CA ALA A 20 0.79 -10.98 -23.95
C ALA A 20 0.92 -10.79 -22.44
N ALA A 21 2.11 -11.06 -21.88
CA ALA A 21 2.41 -10.78 -20.49
C ALA A 21 2.34 -9.27 -20.25
N VAL A 22 1.28 -8.81 -19.57
CA VAL A 22 1.17 -7.42 -19.12
C VAL A 22 2.12 -7.25 -17.93
N ALA A 23 3.27 -6.63 -18.17
CA ALA A 23 4.12 -6.14 -17.10
C ALA A 23 3.37 -5.00 -16.39
N ALA A 24 3.00 -5.20 -15.12
CA ALA A 24 2.29 -4.20 -14.34
C ALA A 24 3.26 -3.09 -13.90
N ASP A 25 3.19 -1.95 -14.57
CA ASP A 25 3.92 -0.75 -14.18
C ASP A 25 3.22 -0.10 -12.98
N ILE A 26 3.99 0.26 -11.95
CA ILE A 26 3.47 0.99 -10.78
C ILE A 26 3.97 2.42 -10.82
N TYR A 27 3.06 3.36 -10.58
CA TYR A 27 3.32 4.79 -10.57
C TYR A 27 3.11 5.36 -9.17
N LYS A 28 3.93 6.35 -8.78
CA LYS A 28 3.86 7.06 -7.51
C LYS A 28 3.74 8.57 -7.76
N TRP A 29 2.89 9.25 -7.00
CA TRP A 29 2.86 10.72 -6.95
C TRP A 29 2.51 11.22 -5.56
N VAL A 30 2.69 12.52 -5.37
CA VAL A 30 2.26 13.24 -4.17
C VAL A 30 1.12 14.17 -4.55
N ASP A 31 0.02 14.12 -3.81
CA ASP A 31 -1.12 15.02 -4.04
C ASP A 31 -0.90 16.42 -3.41
N ALA A 32 -1.85 17.33 -3.62
CA ALA A 32 -1.77 18.70 -3.09
C ALA A 32 -1.77 18.76 -1.54
N LYS A 33 -2.20 17.69 -0.86
CA LYS A 33 -2.19 17.57 0.60
C LYS A 33 -0.91 16.92 1.12
N GLY A 34 0.04 16.59 0.25
CA GLY A 34 1.29 15.93 0.61
C GLY A 34 1.17 14.42 0.79
N VAL A 35 0.04 13.81 0.39
CA VAL A 35 -0.17 12.36 0.56
C VAL A 35 0.42 11.61 -0.64
N VAL A 36 1.18 10.56 -0.34
CA VAL A 36 1.78 9.67 -1.35
C VAL A 36 0.75 8.64 -1.80
N HIS A 37 0.53 8.55 -3.11
CA HIS A 37 -0.38 7.59 -3.75
C HIS A 37 0.36 6.68 -4.72
N TYR A 38 -0.20 5.49 -4.95
CA TYR A 38 0.30 4.49 -5.89
C TYR A 38 -0.83 4.01 -6.81
N SER A 39 -0.52 3.77 -8.09
CA SER A 39 -1.49 3.33 -9.11
C SER A 39 -0.83 2.48 -10.19
N ASP A 40 -1.61 1.65 -10.86
CA ASP A 40 -1.24 0.91 -12.07
C ASP A 40 -1.24 1.78 -13.33
N ARG A 41 -1.88 2.95 -13.26
CA ARG A 41 -1.96 3.95 -14.34
C ARG A 41 -1.41 5.31 -13.89
N PRO A 42 -0.75 6.06 -14.79
CA PRO A 42 -0.32 7.43 -14.50
C PRO A 42 -1.54 8.35 -14.37
N HIS A 43 -1.76 8.91 -13.18
CA HIS A 43 -2.90 9.80 -12.91
C HIS A 43 -2.59 11.28 -13.13
N ASN A 44 -1.33 11.68 -13.01
CA ASN A 44 -0.91 13.07 -13.18
C ASN A 44 0.45 13.14 -13.86
N GLN A 45 0.80 14.34 -14.33
CA GLN A 45 2.08 14.60 -14.99
C GLN A 45 3.27 14.46 -14.03
N THR A 46 3.02 14.52 -12.73
CA THR A 46 4.03 14.32 -11.68
C THR A 46 4.17 12.85 -11.28
N ALA A 47 3.40 11.93 -11.88
CA ALA A 47 3.49 10.51 -11.61
C ALA A 47 4.82 9.96 -12.12
N GLN A 48 5.61 9.40 -11.21
CA GLN A 48 6.88 8.77 -11.52
C GLN A 48 6.71 7.25 -11.51
N LYS A 49 7.27 6.59 -12.52
CA LYS A 49 7.29 5.12 -12.60
C LYS A 49 8.22 4.56 -11.53
N VAL A 50 7.73 3.57 -10.78
CA VAL A 50 8.45 2.90 -9.71
C VAL A 50 8.91 1.53 -10.19
N THR A 51 10.24 1.32 -10.17
CA THR A 51 10.83 0.00 -10.43
C THR A 51 10.84 -0.80 -9.13
N LEU A 52 10.00 -1.84 -9.05
CA LEU A 52 10.03 -2.76 -7.92
C LEU A 52 11.25 -3.68 -8.01
N LYS A 53 12.08 -3.67 -6.97
CA LYS A 53 13.12 -4.69 -6.78
C LYS A 53 12.45 -5.95 -6.23
N LYS A 54 12.74 -7.11 -6.83
CA LYS A 54 12.30 -8.40 -6.29
C LYS A 54 12.99 -8.62 -4.94
N GLY A 55 12.21 -8.59 -3.86
CA GLY A 55 12.73 -8.85 -2.52
C GLY A 55 13.22 -10.30 -2.41
N ASN A 56 14.43 -10.50 -1.91
CA ASN A 56 14.89 -11.83 -1.50
C ASN A 56 14.41 -12.05 -0.07
N VAL A 57 13.37 -12.86 0.12
CA VAL A 57 12.79 -13.16 1.44
C VAL A 57 13.60 -14.22 2.20
N SER A 58 14.71 -14.69 1.61
CA SER A 58 15.49 -15.80 2.13
C SER A 58 16.47 -15.39 3.23
N ASP A 59 16.75 -14.10 3.37
CA ASP A 59 17.75 -13.60 4.32
C ASP A 59 17.03 -12.90 5.48
N PRO A 60 17.16 -13.39 6.73
CA PRO A 60 16.65 -12.66 7.89
C PRO A 60 17.38 -11.33 7.98
N VAL A 61 16.65 -10.24 7.77
CA VAL A 61 17.16 -8.87 7.93
C VAL A 61 17.50 -8.67 9.40
N SER A 62 18.79 -8.68 9.72
CA SER A 62 19.33 -8.18 10.97
C SER A 62 19.16 -6.67 10.99
N ILE A 63 18.23 -6.18 11.81
CA ILE A 63 18.08 -4.74 12.07
C ILE A 63 19.29 -4.29 12.88
N THR A 64 20.30 -3.76 12.18
CA THR A 64 21.36 -2.99 12.82
C THR A 64 20.83 -1.58 13.04
N VAL A 65 20.68 -1.22 14.32
CA VAL A 65 20.39 0.14 14.77
C VAL A 65 21.44 1.07 14.16
N PHE A 66 20.96 2.14 13.54
CA PHE A 66 21.79 3.18 12.94
C PHE A 66 22.66 3.84 14.00
N ASP A 67 23.98 3.67 13.88
CA ASP A 67 24.95 4.67 14.30
C ASP A 67 25.80 5.04 13.08
N GLU A 68 25.97 6.35 12.94
CA GLU A 68 26.48 7.08 11.79
C GLU A 68 28.01 6.98 11.67
N ALA A 69 28.51 6.75 10.44
CA ALA A 69 29.73 7.33 9.82
C ALA A 69 30.66 6.34 9.06
N SER A 70 31.01 6.78 7.85
CA SER A 70 32.24 6.54 7.07
C SER A 70 32.23 5.53 5.90
N GLU A 71 31.93 6.09 4.71
CA GLU A 71 32.68 6.02 3.44
C GLU A 71 33.39 4.74 2.96
N SER A 72 33.08 4.31 1.71
CA SER A 72 33.99 4.48 0.56
C SER A 72 33.39 4.02 -0.78
N ALA A 73 33.47 4.92 -1.77
CA ALA A 73 33.67 4.74 -3.23
C ALA A 73 32.69 3.87 -4.05
N GLY A 74 32.07 4.33 -5.14
CA GLY A 74 32.13 5.61 -5.84
C GLY A 74 31.36 5.53 -7.17
N ASP A 75 30.70 6.63 -7.55
CA ASP A 75 30.63 7.27 -8.88
C ASP A 75 29.26 7.93 -9.07
N SER A 76 29.24 9.23 -8.79
CA SER A 76 28.09 10.12 -8.98
C SER A 76 28.62 11.41 -9.59
N THR A 77 28.15 11.72 -10.79
CA THR A 77 28.19 13.08 -11.35
C THR A 77 26.93 13.80 -10.89
N ASP A 78 27.16 14.89 -10.17
CA ASP A 78 26.22 15.80 -9.53
C ASP A 78 25.79 16.91 -10.49
N GLU A 79 24.58 17.46 -10.33
CA GLU A 79 24.30 18.91 -10.36
C GLU A 79 22.80 19.22 -10.23
N GLY A 80 22.47 20.06 -9.24
CA GLY A 80 21.29 20.95 -9.26
C GLY A 80 20.22 20.67 -8.18
N SER A 81 20.50 20.88 -6.89
CA SER A 81 20.51 22.18 -6.19
C SER A 81 19.17 22.54 -5.50
N ASN A 82 19.23 22.50 -4.17
CA ASN A 82 18.56 23.39 -3.19
C ASN A 82 17.03 23.44 -3.12
N LEU A 83 16.47 22.70 -2.14
CA LEU A 83 15.41 23.17 -1.22
C LEU A 83 15.42 22.31 0.06
N ALA A 84 16.51 22.39 0.83
CA ALA A 84 16.48 22.06 2.25
C ALA A 84 16.33 23.37 3.01
N GLN A 85 15.18 23.51 3.70
CA GLN A 85 15.00 24.16 5.00
C GLN A 85 13.69 24.96 5.08
N GLU A 86 12.60 24.27 5.40
CA GLU A 86 11.75 24.58 6.57
C GLU A 86 10.62 23.56 6.66
N VAL A 87 10.88 22.43 7.32
CA VAL A 87 9.83 21.64 7.99
C VAL A 87 10.21 21.58 9.46
N SER A 88 10.28 22.76 10.08
CA SER A 88 10.23 22.85 11.53
C SER A 88 8.76 22.70 11.94
N LYS A 89 8.51 21.69 12.79
CA LYS A 89 7.23 21.40 13.45
C LYS A 89 6.24 20.50 12.70
N ALA A 90 6.70 19.31 12.32
CA ALA A 90 5.84 18.13 12.42
C ALA A 90 5.52 17.88 13.92
N PRO A 91 4.24 17.66 14.31
CA PRO A 91 3.92 17.26 15.68
C PRO A 91 4.66 15.97 16.00
N GLN A 92 5.46 15.99 17.06
CA GLN A 92 6.12 14.81 17.59
C GLN A 92 5.05 13.75 17.87
N PHE A 93 5.03 12.69 17.05
CA PHE A 93 4.16 11.54 17.25
C PHE A 93 4.63 10.86 18.54
N ASP A 94 3.99 11.19 19.66
CA ASP A 94 4.20 10.51 20.93
C ASP A 94 3.36 9.22 20.92
N PRO A 95 3.93 8.04 20.63
CA PRO A 95 3.18 6.79 20.51
C PRO A 95 2.37 6.47 21.77
N LYS A 96 2.82 6.92 22.94
CA LYS A 96 2.13 6.71 24.23
C LYS A 96 0.83 7.52 24.35
N LYS A 97 0.80 8.77 23.86
CA LYS A 97 -0.38 9.64 23.97
C LYS A 97 -1.49 9.21 23.00
N GLN A 98 -1.12 8.75 21.81
CA GLN A 98 -2.08 8.29 20.83
C GLN A 98 -2.70 6.93 21.20
N CYS A 99 -1.92 6.00 21.75
CA CYS A 99 -2.45 4.74 22.26
C CYS A 99 -3.52 4.95 23.35
N ALA A 100 -3.34 5.94 24.24
CA ALA A 100 -4.33 6.26 25.26
C ALA A 100 -5.63 6.83 24.66
N ALA A 101 -5.52 7.74 23.69
CA ALA A 101 -6.67 8.33 23.01
C ALA A 101 -7.48 7.27 22.23
N ILE A 102 -6.80 6.44 21.43
CA ILE A 102 -7.42 5.36 20.65
C ILE A 102 -8.09 4.35 21.59
N LYS A 103 -7.44 3.98 22.70
CA LYS A 103 -8.01 3.04 23.68
C LYS A 103 -9.31 3.59 24.31
N ALA A 104 -9.35 4.88 24.61
CA ALA A 104 -10.55 5.51 25.16
C ALA A 104 -11.72 5.50 24.16
N GLU A 105 -11.45 5.79 22.89
CA GLU A 105 -12.47 5.75 21.83
C GLU A 105 -12.97 4.33 21.57
N VAL A 106 -12.08 3.34 21.49
CA VAL A 106 -12.44 1.92 21.31
C VAL A 106 -13.30 1.42 22.47
N ASN A 107 -12.94 1.77 23.73
CA ASN A 107 -13.72 1.37 24.89
C ASN A 107 -15.14 1.97 24.88
N LYS A 108 -15.28 3.23 24.44
CA LYS A 108 -16.59 3.88 24.28
C LYS A 108 -17.45 3.17 23.24
N VAL A 109 -16.86 2.79 22.10
CA VAL A 109 -17.56 2.03 21.05
C VAL A 109 -18.00 0.66 21.57
N SER A 110 -17.12 -0.08 22.25
CA SER A 110 -17.44 -1.38 22.86
C SER A 110 -18.63 -1.29 23.82
N GLN A 111 -18.57 -0.36 24.79
CA GLN A 111 -19.65 -0.18 25.76
C GLN A 111 -20.98 0.21 25.10
N SER A 112 -20.94 1.03 24.05
CA SER A 112 -22.15 1.41 23.30
C SER A 112 -22.75 0.24 22.51
N ALA A 113 -21.90 -0.66 22.01
CA ALA A 113 -22.33 -1.86 21.28
C ALA A 113 -22.99 -2.85 22.25
N ASP A 114 -22.39 -3.07 23.43
CA ASP A 114 -22.94 -3.94 24.47
C ASP A 114 -24.27 -3.41 24.99
N ALA A 115 -24.38 -2.10 25.23
CA ALA A 115 -25.63 -1.48 25.68
C ALA A 115 -26.76 -1.64 24.64
N LYS A 116 -26.47 -1.41 23.35
CA LYS A 116 -27.44 -1.61 22.27
C LYS A 116 -27.85 -3.07 22.12
N LEU A 117 -26.90 -4.00 22.25
CA LEU A 117 -27.19 -5.43 22.19
C LEU A 117 -28.12 -5.86 23.33
N LEU A 118 -27.85 -5.40 24.56
CA LEU A 118 -28.70 -5.68 25.71
C LEU A 118 -30.10 -5.08 25.57
N GLU A 119 -30.23 -3.89 24.97
CA GLU A 119 -31.52 -3.28 24.69
C GLU A 119 -32.32 -4.07 23.65
N LEU A 120 -31.66 -4.50 22.56
CA LEU A 120 -32.27 -5.35 21.54
C LEU A 120 -32.72 -6.70 22.10
N LEU A 121 -31.89 -7.35 22.92
CA LEU A 121 -32.24 -8.61 23.58
C LEU A 121 -33.42 -8.42 24.53
N ARG A 122 -33.43 -7.35 25.34
CA ARG A 122 -34.56 -7.03 26.24
C ARG A 122 -35.86 -6.83 25.47
N ASN A 123 -35.83 -6.10 24.36
CA ASN A 123 -37.01 -5.88 23.54
C ASN A 123 -37.50 -7.20 22.91
N LYS A 124 -36.58 -8.04 22.45
CA LYS A 124 -36.92 -9.36 21.90
C LYS A 124 -37.55 -10.29 22.95
N ILE A 125 -37.06 -10.26 24.20
CA ILE A 125 -37.64 -11.05 25.30
C ILE A 125 -39.08 -10.60 25.59
N LYS A 126 -39.34 -9.28 25.63
CA LYS A 126 -40.69 -8.73 25.79
C LYS A 126 -41.65 -9.15 24.67
N GLU A 127 -41.18 -9.13 23.41
CA GLU A 127 -41.96 -9.59 22.25
C GLU A 127 -42.32 -11.08 22.35
N LEU A 128 -41.45 -11.90 22.96
CA LEU A 128 -41.68 -13.34 23.14
C LEU A 128 -42.58 -13.65 24.35
N GLY A 129 -43.01 -12.66 25.12
CA GLY A 129 -43.97 -12.83 26.22
C GLY A 129 -43.43 -13.56 27.45
N CYS A 130 -42.10 -13.56 27.65
CA CYS A 130 -41.46 -14.01 28.89
C CYS A 130 -41.37 -12.88 29.92
#